data_AF-A0A3S9ANG3-F1
#
_entry.id   AF-A0A3S9ANG3-F1
#
_cell.length_a   1.000
_cell.length_b   1.000
_cell.length_c   1.000
_cell.angle_alpha   90.00
_cell.angle_beta   90.00
_cell.angle_gamma   90.00
#
_symmetry.space_group_name_H-M   'P 1'
#
loop_
_entity.id
_entity.type
_entity.pdbx_description
1 polymer ?
#
loop_
_entity_poly.entity_id
_entity_poly.type
_entity_poly.pdbx_seq_one_letter_code
_entity_poly.pdbx_strand_id
1 'polypeptide(L)'
;MSLTPKKKKVESITGECKTSNHLNPSKKDIRSQKKFLNELIGYISTHEEIVPNAKALSQSLSVDYKKYEKIKCVQTWVETTDITGFQYSYYSVLGKTLPEFLNKSIQECSFFDVKLMRTGEFVTKDKIINLFTAIVIILATIIESISNLEPSDSLTLDEGFIIIQNIINTYENDDQQKYYKPIAELLVAIKLYAQLNIVDKNIRKPDFLKKNPDYPYSIQDAQKYRDGLYTEVVEHLQEAINQCISIGLFKQYQRSSNSNKKIKNIPVICEGHTLLNNTKLLKKLNGSALNAEGNLKKNHNFEAIDNKILELLKQDKFKNKFKSKNAAAEKIADEIAKDIEVFMENDRANNNHNQYIKLENLPARILKLINKNPELNEHLINK
;
A
#
# COMPACT_ATOMS: atom_id res chain seq x y z
N MET A 1 -49.33 -10.87 5.24
CA MET A 1 -49.44 -10.18 3.93
C MET A 1 -48.18 -9.36 3.71
N SER A 2 -47.36 -9.75 2.75
CA SER A 2 -46.07 -9.14 2.43
C SER A 2 -46.26 -7.88 1.57
N LEU A 3 -45.84 -6.73 2.09
CA LEU A 3 -45.74 -5.47 1.34
C LEU A 3 -44.31 -5.33 0.78
N THR A 4 -44.07 -5.87 -0.41
CA THR A 4 -42.91 -5.49 -1.23
C THR A 4 -43.14 -4.09 -1.80
N PRO A 5 -42.23 -3.12 -1.61
CA PRO A 5 -42.29 -1.85 -2.31
C PRO A 5 -42.02 -2.07 -3.80
N LYS A 6 -42.89 -1.52 -4.65
CA LYS A 6 -42.75 -1.54 -6.11
C LYS A 6 -41.41 -0.92 -6.52
N LYS A 7 -40.58 -1.68 -7.25
CA LYS A 7 -39.43 -1.13 -7.99
C LYS A 7 -39.92 -0.01 -8.90
N LYS A 8 -39.48 1.23 -8.66
CA LYS A 8 -39.61 2.32 -9.63
C LYS A 8 -38.82 1.91 -10.87
N LYS A 9 -39.52 1.91 -12.01
CA LYS A 9 -38.94 1.74 -13.35
C LYS A 9 -37.87 2.83 -13.51
N VAL A 10 -36.61 2.44 -13.68
CA VAL A 10 -35.57 3.39 -14.11
C VAL A 10 -35.90 3.73 -15.56
N GLU A 11 -36.28 4.99 -15.79
CA GLU A 11 -36.43 5.50 -17.14
C GLU A 11 -35.06 5.41 -17.82
N SER A 12 -35.00 4.67 -18.92
CA SER A 12 -33.84 4.66 -19.80
C SER A 12 -33.68 6.07 -20.39
N ILE A 13 -32.81 6.87 -19.80
CA ILE A 13 -32.38 8.13 -20.41
C ILE A 13 -31.43 7.75 -21.55
N THR A 14 -31.99 7.44 -22.72
CA THR A 14 -31.28 7.64 -23.98
C THR A 14 -31.18 9.13 -24.21
N GLY A 15 -30.30 9.78 -23.45
CA GLY A 15 -29.88 11.14 -23.72
C GLY A 15 -28.87 11.05 -24.85
N GLU A 16 -29.28 11.48 -26.05
CA GLU A 16 -28.32 12.15 -26.92
C GLU A 16 -27.59 13.18 -26.05
N CYS A 17 -26.26 13.16 -26.12
CA CYS A 17 -25.44 14.17 -25.46
C CYS A 17 -25.99 15.53 -25.89
N LYS A 18 -26.77 16.20 -25.03
CA LYS A 18 -27.02 17.62 -25.20
C LYS A 18 -25.65 18.24 -25.11
N THR A 19 -25.13 18.66 -26.26
CA THR A 19 -24.02 19.58 -26.37
C THR A 19 -24.31 20.71 -25.40
N SER A 20 -23.63 20.70 -24.24
CA SER A 20 -23.64 21.85 -23.36
C SER A 20 -23.04 22.98 -24.18
N ASN A 21 -23.80 24.07 -24.33
CA ASN A 21 -23.37 25.29 -25.03
C ASN A 21 -22.35 26.05 -24.18
N HIS A 22 -21.25 25.41 -23.80
CA HIS A 22 -20.10 26.09 -23.22
C HIS A 22 -18.84 25.70 -24.00
N LEU A 23 -18.38 26.69 -24.77
CA LEU A 23 -17.14 26.78 -25.51
C LEU A 23 -16.93 25.67 -26.55
N ASN A 24 -17.15 26.02 -27.82
CA ASN A 24 -16.55 25.29 -28.93
C ASN A 24 -15.06 25.07 -28.61
N PRO A 25 -14.59 23.81 -28.44
CA PRO A 25 -13.20 23.55 -28.16
C PRO A 25 -12.38 24.15 -29.29
N SER A 26 -11.38 24.96 -28.95
CA SER A 26 -10.55 25.61 -29.96
C SER A 26 -9.88 24.55 -30.83
N LYS A 27 -9.45 24.90 -32.05
CA LYS A 27 -8.66 23.98 -32.90
C LYS A 27 -7.39 23.47 -32.17
N LYS A 28 -6.93 24.17 -31.13
CA LYS A 28 -5.83 23.77 -30.24
C LYS A 28 -6.27 22.67 -29.27
N ASP A 29 -7.48 22.77 -28.70
CA ASP A 29 -8.10 21.77 -27.81
C ASP A 29 -8.44 20.46 -28.54
N ILE A 30 -8.87 20.55 -29.79
CA ILE A 30 -9.12 19.37 -30.63
C ILE A 30 -7.79 18.68 -31.02
N ARG A 31 -6.72 19.45 -31.27
CA ARG A 31 -5.38 18.90 -31.57
C ARG A 31 -4.73 18.27 -30.34
N SER A 32 -4.87 18.88 -29.15
CA SER A 32 -4.39 18.31 -27.89
C SER A 32 -5.16 17.05 -27.53
N GLN A 33 -6.49 17.04 -27.66
CA GLN A 33 -7.33 15.86 -27.47
C GLN A 33 -6.99 14.73 -28.44
N LYS A 34 -6.69 15.01 -29.72
CA LYS A 34 -6.30 13.99 -30.71
C LYS A 34 -4.89 13.42 -30.45
N LYS A 35 -3.93 14.25 -30.04
CA LYS A 35 -2.60 13.81 -29.63
C LYS A 35 -2.68 12.95 -28.35
N PHE A 36 -3.49 13.39 -27.39
CA PHE A 36 -3.82 12.68 -26.17
C PHE A 36 -4.52 11.34 -26.43
N LEU A 37 -5.48 11.30 -27.36
CA LEU A 37 -6.17 10.08 -27.80
C LEU A 37 -5.16 9.04 -28.30
N ASN A 38 -4.21 9.47 -29.13
CA ASN A 38 -3.18 8.61 -29.71
C ASN A 38 -2.15 8.16 -28.66
N GLU A 39 -1.83 9.01 -27.69
CA GLU A 39 -0.96 8.64 -26.55
C GLU A 39 -1.65 7.65 -25.61
N LEU A 40 -2.95 7.83 -25.32
CA LEU A 40 -3.76 6.95 -24.47
C LEU A 40 -4.05 5.60 -25.15
N ILE A 41 -4.32 5.60 -26.46
CA ILE A 41 -4.48 4.37 -27.27
C ILE A 41 -3.14 3.63 -27.37
N GLY A 42 -2.01 4.33 -27.53
CA GLY A 42 -0.68 3.72 -27.48
C GLY A 42 -0.34 3.14 -26.09
N TYR A 43 -0.75 3.83 -25.04
CA TYR A 43 -0.61 3.39 -23.65
C TYR A 43 -1.42 2.11 -23.37
N ILE A 44 -2.68 2.04 -23.79
CA ILE A 44 -3.54 0.88 -23.56
C ILE A 44 -3.14 -0.33 -24.41
N SER A 45 -2.73 -0.10 -25.66
CA SER A 45 -2.27 -1.15 -26.59
C SER A 45 -0.96 -1.82 -26.14
N THR A 46 -0.20 -1.20 -25.23
CA THR A 46 1.06 -1.73 -24.68
C THR A 46 0.90 -2.35 -23.28
N HIS A 47 -0.28 -2.26 -22.67
CA HIS A 47 -0.56 -2.72 -21.30
C HIS A 47 -1.85 -3.55 -21.26
N GLU A 48 -1.72 -4.86 -21.53
CA GLU A 48 -2.85 -5.80 -21.62
C GLU A 48 -3.66 -5.92 -20.30
N GLU A 49 -3.07 -5.62 -19.14
CA GLU A 49 -3.60 -6.05 -17.82
C GLU A 49 -4.20 -4.94 -16.92
N ILE A 50 -4.85 -3.92 -17.50
CA ILE A 50 -5.66 -2.98 -16.71
C ILE A 50 -7.08 -3.58 -16.59
N VAL A 51 -7.42 -4.14 -15.41
CA VAL A 51 -8.74 -4.73 -15.13
C VAL A 51 -9.44 -3.93 -14.04
N PRO A 52 -10.54 -3.19 -14.33
CA PRO A 52 -11.37 -2.59 -13.30
C PRO A 52 -12.18 -3.67 -12.56
N ASN A 53 -12.38 -3.54 -11.25
CA ASN A 53 -13.19 -4.48 -10.46
C ASN A 53 -14.68 -4.43 -10.90
N ALA A 54 -15.26 -5.60 -11.16
CA ALA A 54 -16.50 -5.81 -11.92
C ALA A 54 -17.80 -5.29 -11.27
N LYS A 55 -17.76 -4.81 -10.02
CA LYS A 55 -18.97 -4.42 -9.29
C LYS A 55 -19.54 -3.06 -9.73
N ALA A 56 -18.69 -2.06 -9.97
CA ALA A 56 -19.12 -0.76 -10.53
C ALA A 56 -19.42 -0.85 -12.05
N LEU A 57 -18.82 -1.83 -12.75
CA LEU A 57 -18.98 -2.04 -14.18
C LEU A 57 -20.34 -2.69 -14.55
N SER A 58 -20.90 -3.52 -13.65
CA SER A 58 -22.13 -4.27 -13.93
C SER A 58 -23.39 -3.39 -14.08
N GLN A 59 -23.36 -2.15 -13.59
CA GLN A 59 -24.48 -1.20 -13.72
C GLN A 59 -24.38 -0.29 -14.96
N SER A 60 -23.23 -0.25 -15.64
CA SER A 60 -22.96 0.70 -16.75
C SER A 60 -22.88 0.07 -18.15
N LEU A 61 -23.05 -1.26 -18.29
CA LEU A 61 -22.84 -1.94 -19.58
C LEU A 61 -24.04 -2.77 -20.02
N SER A 62 -25.01 -2.10 -20.65
CA SER A 62 -25.82 -2.68 -21.72
C SER A 62 -25.56 -1.88 -23.00
N VAL A 63 -24.33 -1.90 -23.51
CA VAL A 63 -24.00 -1.22 -24.77
C VAL A 63 -23.16 -2.13 -25.66
N ASP A 64 -23.71 -2.36 -26.85
CA ASP A 64 -23.23 -3.25 -27.90
C ASP A 64 -21.78 -2.91 -28.33
N TYR A 65 -20.86 -3.87 -28.12
CA TYR A 65 -19.40 -3.71 -28.22
C TYR A 65 -18.88 -3.53 -29.65
N LYS A 66 -19.70 -3.77 -30.69
CA LYS A 66 -19.24 -3.76 -32.09
C LYS A 66 -19.16 -2.37 -32.75
N LYS A 67 -19.43 -1.27 -32.04
CA LYS A 67 -19.60 0.06 -32.66
C LYS A 67 -18.71 1.22 -32.20
N TYR A 68 -17.69 1.03 -31.35
CA TYR A 68 -17.02 2.18 -30.72
C TYR A 68 -15.50 2.27 -30.95
N GLU A 69 -15.15 2.83 -32.11
CA GLU A 69 -13.85 3.45 -32.45
C GLU A 69 -13.61 4.83 -31.77
N LYS A 70 -14.43 5.25 -30.79
CA LYS A 70 -14.34 6.59 -30.18
C LYS A 70 -14.42 6.52 -28.66
N ILE A 71 -13.48 7.19 -27.99
CA ILE A 71 -13.46 7.42 -26.54
C ILE A 71 -14.80 8.02 -26.11
N LYS A 72 -15.47 7.40 -25.14
CA LYS A 72 -16.61 7.99 -24.45
C LYS A 72 -16.14 8.49 -23.09
N CYS A 73 -16.31 9.78 -22.83
CA CYS A 73 -16.34 10.29 -21.45
C CYS A 73 -17.68 9.85 -20.86
N VAL A 74 -17.64 9.01 -19.84
CA VAL A 74 -18.80 8.58 -19.08
C VAL A 74 -18.69 9.26 -17.72
N GLN A 75 -19.55 10.23 -17.46
CA GLN A 75 -19.69 10.79 -16.13
C GLN A 75 -20.56 9.82 -15.33
N THR A 76 -20.01 9.25 -14.27
CA THR A 76 -20.75 8.36 -13.37
C THR A 76 -20.75 8.94 -11.97
N TRP A 77 -21.84 8.73 -11.25
CA TRP A 77 -21.86 8.95 -9.81
C TRP A 77 -20.96 7.92 -9.15
N VAL A 78 -19.93 8.38 -8.43
CA VAL A 78 -19.10 7.51 -7.62
C VAL A 78 -19.61 7.59 -6.19
N GLU A 79 -20.06 6.45 -5.69
CA GLU A 79 -20.38 6.21 -4.29
C GLU A 79 -19.32 5.24 -3.76
N THR A 80 -18.48 5.69 -2.84
CA THR A 80 -17.65 4.80 -2.01
C THR A 80 -18.29 4.70 -0.63
N THR A 81 -17.76 3.84 0.24
CA THR A 81 -18.26 3.67 1.62
C THR A 81 -18.37 4.96 2.42
N ASP A 82 -17.61 6.00 2.05
CA ASP A 82 -17.53 7.29 2.75
C ASP A 82 -17.94 8.49 1.87
N ILE A 83 -18.40 8.29 0.63
CA ILE A 83 -18.74 9.38 -0.31
C ILE A 83 -20.25 9.39 -0.61
N THR A 84 -20.90 10.51 -0.28
CA THR A 84 -22.25 10.80 -0.79
C THR A 84 -22.13 11.42 -2.18
N GLY A 85 -22.25 10.58 -3.21
CA GLY A 85 -22.41 10.92 -4.63
C GLY A 85 -21.60 12.11 -5.15
N PHE A 86 -20.46 11.85 -5.79
CA PHE A 86 -19.76 12.84 -6.63
C PHE A 86 -19.80 12.42 -8.10
N GLN A 87 -20.06 13.38 -8.98
CA GLN A 87 -20.00 13.16 -10.42
C GLN A 87 -18.53 13.15 -10.86
N TYR A 88 -18.03 11.97 -11.23
CA TYR A 88 -16.65 11.79 -11.69
C TYR A 88 -16.62 11.33 -13.14
N SER A 89 -15.67 11.86 -13.91
CA SER A 89 -15.49 11.45 -15.30
C SER A 89 -14.62 10.21 -15.36
N TYR A 90 -15.12 9.18 -16.04
CA TYR A 90 -14.30 8.06 -16.49
C TYR A 90 -14.20 8.08 -18.01
N TYR A 91 -13.03 7.68 -18.52
CA TYR A 91 -12.80 7.53 -19.94
C TYR A 91 -12.92 6.06 -20.31
N SER A 92 -13.86 5.71 -21.19
CA SER A 92 -13.92 4.38 -21.77
C SER A 92 -13.10 4.34 -23.06
N VAL A 93 -12.07 3.50 -23.07
CA VAL A 93 -11.14 3.35 -24.20
C VAL A 93 -10.89 1.87 -24.44
N LEU A 94 -11.22 1.37 -25.64
CA LEU A 94 -11.05 -0.04 -26.02
C LEU A 94 -11.67 -1.03 -25.01
N GLY A 95 -12.83 -0.68 -24.43
CA GLY A 95 -13.52 -1.51 -23.43
C GLY A 95 -12.96 -1.42 -22.00
N LYS A 96 -11.91 -0.62 -21.76
CA LYS A 96 -11.37 -0.33 -20.42
C LYS A 96 -11.88 1.01 -19.92
N THR A 97 -12.27 1.07 -18.64
CA THR A 97 -12.70 2.30 -17.96
C THR A 97 -11.53 2.84 -17.15
N LEU A 98 -11.09 4.06 -17.48
CA LEU A 98 -9.95 4.73 -16.85
C LEU A 98 -10.42 5.96 -16.08
N PRO A 99 -9.90 6.19 -14.86
CA PRO A 99 -10.23 7.39 -14.10
C PRO A 99 -9.60 8.64 -14.74
N GLU A 100 -10.27 9.78 -14.62
CA GLU A 100 -9.81 11.05 -15.20
C GLU A 100 -8.46 11.54 -14.68
N PHE A 101 -8.10 11.22 -13.44
CA PHE A 101 -6.83 11.64 -12.85
C PHE A 101 -5.60 11.18 -13.64
N LEU A 102 -5.69 10.12 -14.44
CA LEU A 102 -4.57 9.65 -15.27
C LEU A 102 -4.17 10.65 -16.37
N ASN A 103 -5.03 11.63 -16.62
CA ASN A 103 -4.81 12.68 -17.62
C ASN A 103 -4.33 13.98 -17.00
N LYS A 104 -4.28 14.05 -15.66
CA LYS A 104 -3.87 15.22 -14.91
C LYS A 104 -2.37 15.16 -14.62
N SER A 105 -1.74 16.32 -14.54
CA SER A 105 -0.46 16.44 -13.82
C SER A 105 -0.67 16.22 -12.32
N ILE A 106 0.42 16.01 -11.59
CA ILE A 106 0.36 15.81 -10.12
C ILE A 106 -0.31 17.01 -9.46
N GLN A 107 0.00 18.23 -9.90
CA GLN A 107 -0.53 19.48 -9.36
C GLN A 107 -2.03 19.65 -9.60
N GLU A 108 -2.53 19.22 -10.76
CA GLU A 108 -3.94 19.33 -11.15
C GLU A 108 -4.85 18.28 -10.50
N CYS A 109 -4.27 17.24 -9.88
CA CYS A 109 -5.05 16.26 -9.13
C CYS A 109 -5.76 16.94 -7.96
N SER A 110 -7.02 16.57 -7.73
CA SER A 110 -7.79 17.07 -6.59
C SER A 110 -7.78 16.10 -5.41
N PHE A 111 -8.21 16.55 -4.23
CA PHE A 111 -8.40 15.68 -3.08
C PHE A 111 -9.44 14.58 -3.33
N PHE A 112 -10.40 14.81 -4.22
CA PHE A 112 -11.28 13.75 -4.72
C PHE A 112 -10.51 12.66 -5.49
N ASP A 113 -9.60 13.05 -6.39
CA ASP A 113 -8.76 12.09 -7.10
C ASP A 113 -7.91 11.27 -6.11
N VAL A 114 -7.37 11.92 -5.07
CA VAL A 114 -6.62 11.26 -4.00
C VAL A 114 -7.50 10.24 -3.27
N LYS A 115 -8.73 10.60 -2.89
CA LYS A 115 -9.68 9.68 -2.26
C LYS A 115 -9.89 8.43 -3.12
N LEU A 116 -10.07 8.58 -4.44
CA LEU A 116 -10.16 7.44 -5.37
C LEU A 116 -8.87 6.60 -5.43
N MET A 117 -7.69 7.23 -5.41
CA MET A 117 -6.42 6.50 -5.41
C MET A 117 -6.20 5.72 -4.10
N ARG A 118 -6.70 6.25 -2.98
CA ARG A 118 -6.58 5.65 -1.65
C ARG A 118 -7.48 4.42 -1.44
N THR A 119 -8.58 4.27 -2.16
CA THR A 119 -9.47 3.08 -2.02
C THR A 119 -8.80 1.80 -2.54
N GLY A 120 -7.75 1.92 -3.35
CA GLY A 120 -7.09 0.76 -3.98
C GLY A 120 -7.96 0.07 -5.03
N GLU A 121 -9.09 0.65 -5.44
CA GLU A 121 -9.98 0.08 -6.44
C GLU A 121 -9.36 0.12 -7.85
N PHE A 122 -8.47 1.08 -8.09
CA PHE A 122 -7.65 1.14 -9.29
C PHE A 122 -6.32 0.42 -9.06
N VAL A 123 -6.23 -0.83 -9.53
CA VAL A 123 -5.00 -1.64 -9.46
C VAL A 123 -4.40 -1.76 -10.86
N THR A 124 -3.13 -1.35 -10.98
CA THR A 124 -2.36 -1.47 -12.22
C THR A 124 -1.02 -2.13 -11.95
N LYS A 125 -0.53 -2.91 -12.91
CA LYS A 125 0.85 -3.43 -12.90
C LYS A 125 1.86 -2.44 -13.48
N ASP A 126 1.41 -1.32 -14.06
CA ASP A 126 2.32 -0.29 -14.56
C ASP A 126 3.02 0.41 -13.39
N LYS A 127 4.33 0.21 -13.30
CA LYS A 127 5.17 0.82 -12.25
C LYS A 127 5.17 2.35 -12.30
N ILE A 128 5.02 2.96 -13.49
CA ILE A 128 5.01 4.42 -13.66
C ILE A 128 3.72 5.01 -13.11
N ILE A 129 2.58 4.36 -13.37
CA ILE A 129 1.31 4.80 -12.77
C ILE A 129 1.30 4.57 -11.26
N ASN A 130 1.78 3.43 -10.76
CA ASN A 130 1.90 3.22 -9.32
C ASN A 130 2.78 4.29 -8.64
N LEU A 131 3.82 4.76 -9.34
CA LEU A 131 4.68 5.83 -8.84
C LEU A 131 3.97 7.18 -8.86
N PHE A 132 3.22 7.49 -9.91
CA PHE A 132 2.36 8.68 -10.00
C PHE A 132 1.37 8.76 -8.84
N THR A 133 0.56 7.71 -8.65
CA THR A 133 -0.46 7.66 -7.59
C THR A 133 0.19 7.70 -6.22
N ALA A 134 1.36 7.08 -6.04
CA ALA A 134 2.11 7.16 -4.79
C ALA A 134 2.55 8.60 -4.46
N ILE A 135 3.10 9.33 -5.43
CA ILE A 135 3.52 10.73 -5.23
C ILE A 135 2.31 11.60 -4.89
N VAL A 136 1.20 11.44 -5.61
CA VAL A 136 -0.04 12.19 -5.38
C VAL A 136 -0.59 11.93 -3.97
N ILE A 137 -0.70 10.66 -3.57
CA ILE A 137 -1.19 10.29 -2.22
C ILE A 137 -0.28 10.88 -1.14
N ILE A 138 1.04 10.79 -1.29
CA ILE A 138 1.99 11.30 -0.27
C ILE A 138 1.94 12.82 -0.18
N LEU A 139 1.89 13.54 -1.31
CA LEU A 139 1.74 14.99 -1.32
C LEU A 139 0.45 15.43 -0.62
N ALA A 140 -0.67 14.80 -0.95
CA ALA A 140 -1.96 15.06 -0.30
C ALA A 140 -1.91 14.79 1.22
N THR A 141 -1.27 13.70 1.61
CA THR A 141 -1.11 13.32 3.02
C THR A 141 -0.29 14.35 3.80
N ILE A 142 0.76 14.92 3.19
CA ILE A 142 1.53 16.03 3.76
C ILE A 142 0.65 17.26 3.91
N ILE A 143 -0.11 17.62 2.87
CA ILE A 143 -0.99 18.79 2.90
C ILE A 143 -2.02 18.70 4.03
N GLU A 144 -2.73 17.56 4.14
CA GLU A 144 -3.69 17.29 5.21
C GLU A 144 -3.04 17.39 6.60
N SER A 145 -1.84 16.84 6.74
CA SER A 145 -1.17 16.77 8.04
C SER A 145 -0.65 18.14 8.52
N ILE A 146 -0.28 19.05 7.61
CA ILE A 146 0.16 20.40 7.96
C ILE A 146 -1.03 21.34 8.14
N SER A 147 -2.04 21.23 7.26
CA SER A 147 -3.21 22.12 7.31
C SER A 147 -4.14 21.86 8.49
N ASN A 148 -4.08 20.66 9.10
CA ASN A 148 -4.99 20.23 10.18
C ASN A 148 -6.48 20.41 9.84
N LEU A 149 -6.81 20.44 8.55
CA LEU A 149 -8.16 20.61 8.02
C LEU A 149 -8.41 19.51 7.01
N GLU A 150 -9.66 19.06 6.90
CA GLU A 150 -10.08 18.18 5.81
C GLU A 150 -10.26 19.05 4.55
N PRO A 151 -9.40 18.92 3.53
CA PRO A 151 -9.48 19.76 2.35
C PRO A 151 -10.75 19.46 1.54
N SER A 152 -11.31 20.48 0.88
CA SER A 152 -12.42 20.28 -0.05
C SER A 152 -12.03 19.29 -1.14
N ASP A 153 -12.95 18.40 -1.52
CA ASP A 153 -12.76 17.42 -2.59
C ASP A 153 -12.40 18.05 -3.95
N SER A 154 -12.82 19.31 -4.17
CA SER A 154 -12.51 20.09 -5.37
C SER A 154 -11.15 20.77 -5.34
N LEU A 155 -10.52 20.89 -4.16
CA LEU A 155 -9.23 21.56 -4.01
C LEU A 155 -8.16 20.75 -4.75
N THR A 156 -7.35 21.43 -5.54
CA THR A 156 -6.20 20.81 -6.23
C THR A 156 -4.99 20.70 -5.30
N LEU A 157 -4.04 19.82 -5.63
CA LEU A 157 -2.79 19.73 -4.88
C LEU A 157 -1.94 20.99 -4.99
N ASP A 158 -2.01 21.73 -6.10
CA ASP A 158 -1.35 23.04 -6.27
C ASP A 158 -1.88 24.07 -5.26
N GLU A 159 -3.20 24.22 -5.18
CA GLU A 159 -3.85 25.10 -4.20
C GLU A 159 -3.55 24.65 -2.76
N GLY A 160 -3.58 23.34 -2.50
CA GLY A 160 -3.20 22.76 -1.21
C GLY A 160 -1.75 23.06 -0.83
N PHE A 161 -0.83 23.06 -1.80
CA PHE A 161 0.57 23.40 -1.59
C PHE A 161 0.74 24.87 -1.17
N ILE A 162 0.03 25.80 -1.83
CA ILE A 162 0.03 27.23 -1.48
C ILE A 162 -0.47 27.42 -0.04
N ILE A 163 -1.53 26.71 0.35
CA ILE A 163 -2.09 26.77 1.71
C ILE A 163 -1.03 26.37 2.73
N ILE A 164 -0.39 25.21 2.57
CA ILE A 164 0.62 24.77 3.55
C ILE A 164 1.86 25.64 3.55
N GLN A 165 2.25 26.23 2.42
CA GLN A 165 3.35 27.18 2.36
C GLN A 165 3.04 28.43 3.20
N ASN A 166 1.83 28.97 3.08
CA ASN A 166 1.38 30.10 3.90
C ASN A 166 1.37 29.76 5.39
N ILE A 167 0.94 28.54 5.76
CA ILE A 167 0.96 28.07 7.14
C ILE A 167 2.40 27.96 7.66
N ILE A 168 3.28 27.29 6.92
CA ILE A 168 4.69 27.11 7.33
C ILE A 168 5.36 28.46 7.53
N ASN A 169 5.11 29.44 6.66
CA ASN A 169 5.67 30.80 6.78
C ASN A 169 5.30 31.53 8.09
N THR A 170 4.28 31.06 8.83
CA THR A 170 3.92 31.60 10.15
C THR A 170 4.72 31.00 11.31
N TYR A 171 5.43 29.89 11.09
CA TYR A 171 6.22 29.23 12.14
C TYR A 171 7.56 29.93 12.38
N GLU A 172 8.17 29.67 13.53
CA GLU A 172 9.56 30.10 13.80
C GLU A 172 10.54 29.43 12.83
N ASN A 173 11.65 30.10 12.51
CA ASN A 173 12.59 29.66 11.47
C ASN A 173 13.08 28.22 11.62
N ASP A 174 13.35 27.77 12.85
CA ASP A 174 13.82 26.40 13.11
C ASP A 174 12.73 25.36 12.81
N ASP A 175 11.47 25.69 13.11
CA ASP A 175 10.32 24.85 12.78
C ASP A 175 10.00 24.89 11.29
N GLN A 176 10.20 26.03 10.61
CA GLN A 176 10.04 26.12 9.15
C GLN A 176 10.97 25.14 8.42
N GLN A 177 12.25 25.13 8.79
CA GLN A 177 13.26 24.26 8.17
C GLN A 177 12.92 22.77 8.32
N LYS A 178 12.30 22.40 9.45
CA LYS A 178 11.84 21.03 9.71
C LYS A 178 10.78 20.56 8.69
N TYR A 179 9.89 21.44 8.24
CA TYR A 179 8.86 21.10 7.23
C TYR A 179 9.35 21.27 5.79
N TYR A 180 10.26 22.22 5.52
CA TYR A 180 10.79 22.43 4.17
C TYR A 180 11.60 21.25 3.65
N LYS A 181 12.33 20.55 4.52
CA LYS A 181 13.19 19.42 4.11
C LYS A 181 12.41 18.29 3.40
N PRO A 182 11.36 17.67 4.00
CA PRO A 182 10.59 16.63 3.32
C PRO A 182 9.85 17.15 2.08
N ILE A 183 9.42 18.42 2.08
CA ILE A 183 8.77 19.04 0.92
C ILE A 183 9.77 19.18 -0.25
N ALA A 184 11.00 19.63 0.01
CA ALA A 184 12.04 19.76 -1.00
C ALA A 184 12.37 18.41 -1.65
N GLU A 185 12.53 17.35 -0.85
CA GLU A 185 12.75 15.99 -1.36
C GLU A 185 11.59 15.51 -2.26
N LEU A 186 10.36 15.79 -1.86
CA LEU A 186 9.18 15.45 -2.67
C LEU A 186 9.12 16.25 -3.98
N LEU A 187 9.50 17.53 -3.98
CA LEU A 187 9.58 18.34 -5.19
C LEU A 187 10.65 17.81 -6.16
N VAL A 188 11.79 17.31 -5.65
CA VAL A 188 12.79 16.62 -6.45
C VAL A 188 12.20 15.34 -7.08
N ALA A 189 11.50 14.53 -6.30
CA ALA A 189 10.81 13.33 -6.81
C ALA A 189 9.79 13.67 -7.91
N ILE A 190 8.98 14.73 -7.74
CA ILE A 190 8.01 15.21 -8.74
C ILE A 190 8.72 15.63 -10.04
N LYS A 191 9.82 16.39 -9.92
CA LYS A 191 10.60 16.85 -11.08
C LYS A 191 11.20 15.67 -11.86
N LEU A 192 11.82 14.72 -11.16
CA LEU A 192 12.40 13.52 -11.76
C LEU A 192 11.29 12.63 -12.37
N TYR A 193 10.13 12.52 -11.72
CA TYR A 193 8.98 11.80 -12.25
C TYR A 193 8.48 12.42 -13.56
N ALA A 194 8.42 13.75 -13.65
CA ALA A 194 8.02 14.43 -14.88
C ALA A 194 8.97 14.08 -16.05
N GLN A 195 10.28 14.04 -15.79
CA GLN A 195 11.28 13.61 -16.78
C GLN A 195 11.09 12.13 -17.15
N LEU A 196 10.96 11.25 -16.15
CA LEU A 196 10.70 9.82 -16.35
C LEU A 196 9.46 9.56 -17.20
N ASN A 197 8.35 10.27 -16.94
CA ASN A 197 7.10 10.14 -17.68
C ASN A 197 7.28 10.54 -19.16
N ILE A 198 8.06 11.59 -19.44
CA ILE A 198 8.39 12.00 -20.82
C ILE A 198 9.20 10.90 -21.52
N VAL A 199 10.25 10.39 -20.86
CA VAL A 199 11.12 9.33 -21.39
C VAL A 199 10.32 8.06 -21.66
N ASP A 200 9.53 7.61 -20.69
CA ASP A 200 8.68 6.43 -20.79
C ASP A 200 7.70 6.50 -21.99
N LYS A 201 6.99 7.63 -22.13
CA LYS A 201 6.08 7.87 -23.26
C LYS A 201 6.79 7.88 -24.61
N ASN A 202 8.03 8.36 -24.66
CA ASN A 202 8.80 8.40 -25.89
C ASN A 202 9.30 7.02 -26.29
N ILE A 203 9.79 6.20 -25.34
CA ILE A 203 10.22 4.82 -25.59
C ILE A 203 9.05 3.94 -26.06
N ARG A 204 7.84 4.16 -25.53
CA ARG A 204 6.63 3.40 -25.87
C ARG A 204 6.05 3.69 -27.27
N LYS A 205 6.56 4.67 -28.02
CA LYS A 205 6.05 5.00 -29.36
C LYS A 205 6.58 4.02 -30.43
N PRO A 206 5.70 3.36 -31.22
CA PRO A 206 6.10 2.31 -32.18
C PRO A 206 7.15 2.72 -33.23
N ASP A 207 7.21 4.02 -33.58
CA ASP A 207 8.14 4.55 -34.60
C ASP A 207 9.21 5.49 -34.01
N PHE A 208 9.40 5.52 -32.69
CA PHE A 208 10.29 6.50 -32.06
C PHE A 208 11.70 6.47 -32.65
N LEU A 209 12.29 5.27 -32.79
CA LEU A 209 13.60 5.09 -33.40
C LEU A 209 13.64 5.41 -34.89
N LYS A 210 12.59 5.03 -35.65
CA LYS A 210 12.51 5.32 -37.08
C LYS A 210 12.48 6.83 -37.36
N LYS A 211 11.91 7.61 -36.43
CA LYS A 211 11.75 9.07 -36.54
C LYS A 211 12.89 9.85 -35.88
N ASN A 212 13.76 9.20 -35.11
CA ASN A 212 14.89 9.84 -34.43
C ASN A 212 16.15 8.95 -34.55
N PRO A 213 16.68 8.75 -35.77
CA PRO A 213 17.88 7.94 -35.99
C PRO A 213 19.13 8.57 -35.35
N ASP A 214 19.12 9.89 -35.12
CA ASP A 214 20.19 10.65 -34.48
C ASP A 214 20.07 10.69 -32.94
N TYR A 215 19.13 9.95 -32.33
CA TYR A 215 19.04 9.88 -30.88
C TYR A 215 20.33 9.22 -30.35
N PRO A 216 21.13 9.89 -29.50
CA PRO A 216 22.49 9.47 -29.17
C PRO A 216 22.57 8.19 -28.30
N TYR A 217 21.43 7.55 -28.04
CA TYR A 217 21.27 6.43 -27.12
C TYR A 217 20.39 5.36 -27.78
N SER A 218 20.83 4.09 -27.75
CA SER A 218 20.04 2.96 -28.24
C SER A 218 18.75 2.76 -27.42
N ILE A 219 17.80 1.93 -27.86
CA ILE A 219 16.62 1.55 -27.03
C ILE A 219 17.07 0.99 -25.67
N GLN A 220 18.14 0.18 -25.65
CA GLN A 220 18.66 -0.43 -24.44
C GLN A 220 19.18 0.64 -23.48
N ASP A 221 19.90 1.64 -24.00
CA ASP A 221 20.39 2.77 -23.19
C ASP A 221 19.25 3.66 -22.69
N ALA A 222 18.23 3.89 -23.51
CA ALA A 222 17.03 4.63 -23.12
C ALA A 222 16.23 3.89 -22.03
N GLN A 223 16.11 2.57 -22.11
CA GLN A 223 15.49 1.73 -21.08
C GLN A 223 16.29 1.75 -19.78
N LYS A 224 17.62 1.65 -19.87
CA LYS A 224 18.51 1.74 -18.71
C LYS A 224 18.41 3.11 -18.04
N TYR A 225 18.37 4.19 -18.81
CA TYR A 225 18.16 5.55 -18.31
C TYR A 225 16.79 5.71 -17.64
N ARG A 226 15.72 5.20 -18.26
CA ARG A 226 14.37 5.17 -17.67
C ARG A 226 14.35 4.43 -16.33
N ASP A 227 15.01 3.28 -16.25
CA ASP A 227 15.05 2.47 -15.01
C ASP A 227 15.91 3.13 -13.92
N GLY A 228 17.00 3.80 -14.30
CA GLY A 228 17.77 4.67 -13.41
C GLY A 228 16.91 5.80 -12.83
N LEU A 229 16.26 6.58 -13.69
CA LEU A 229 15.32 7.63 -13.27
C LEU A 229 14.20 7.10 -12.37
N TYR A 230 13.62 5.94 -12.69
CA TYR A 230 12.62 5.31 -11.84
C TYR A 230 13.15 5.05 -10.42
N THR A 231 14.39 4.58 -10.32
CA THR A 231 15.03 4.28 -9.04
C THR A 231 15.27 5.55 -8.24
N GLU A 232 15.82 6.60 -8.88
CA GLU A 232 16.05 7.90 -8.24
C GLU A 232 14.75 8.53 -7.72
N VAL A 233 13.66 8.49 -8.49
CA VAL A 233 12.35 8.99 -8.03
C VAL A 233 11.87 8.24 -6.79
N VAL A 234 12.01 6.92 -6.77
CA VAL A 234 11.60 6.08 -5.63
C VAL A 234 12.44 6.38 -4.39
N GLU A 235 13.75 6.60 -4.55
CA GLU A 235 14.66 6.95 -3.45
C GLU A 235 14.30 8.29 -2.82
N HIS A 236 14.10 9.34 -3.63
CA HIS A 236 13.67 10.65 -3.13
C HIS A 236 12.28 10.60 -2.48
N LEU A 237 11.34 9.85 -3.06
CA LEU A 237 10.02 9.65 -2.45
C LEU A 237 10.12 8.93 -1.11
N GLN A 238 10.95 7.90 -1.02
CA GLN A 238 11.18 7.17 0.24
C GLN A 238 11.82 8.06 1.30
N GLU A 239 12.77 8.90 0.91
CA GLU A 239 13.44 9.82 1.83
C GLU A 239 12.47 10.89 2.35
N ALA A 240 11.64 11.48 1.48
CA ALA A 240 10.57 12.39 1.88
C ALA A 240 9.62 11.73 2.91
N ILE A 241 9.16 10.51 2.63
CA ILE A 241 8.31 9.73 3.56
C ILE A 241 9.01 9.52 4.91
N ASN A 242 10.29 9.11 4.90
CA ASN A 242 11.04 8.84 6.13
C ASN A 242 11.23 10.12 6.96
N GLN A 243 11.46 11.25 6.31
CA GLN A 243 11.56 12.55 6.96
C GLN A 243 10.21 12.95 7.58
N CYS A 244 9.09 12.81 6.84
CA CYS A 244 7.74 13.04 7.37
C CYS A 244 7.43 12.18 8.61
N ILE A 245 7.84 10.91 8.62
CA ILE A 245 7.69 10.02 9.77
C ILE A 245 8.54 10.53 10.95
N SER A 246 9.80 10.85 10.70
CA SER A 246 10.77 11.29 11.72
C SER A 246 10.34 12.57 12.43
N ILE A 247 9.77 13.52 11.68
CA ILE A 247 9.30 14.80 12.23
C ILE A 247 7.92 14.69 12.91
N GLY A 248 7.27 13.54 12.82
CA GLY A 248 5.96 13.27 13.42
C GLY A 248 4.76 13.67 12.56
N LEU A 249 4.96 14.03 11.30
CA LEU A 249 3.87 14.49 10.42
C LEU A 249 2.85 13.37 10.15
N PHE A 250 3.31 12.12 10.03
CA PHE A 250 2.45 10.95 9.82
C PHE A 250 2.05 10.23 11.11
N LYS A 251 2.16 10.89 12.27
CA LYS A 251 1.92 10.27 13.58
C LYS A 251 0.50 9.69 13.71
N GLN A 252 -0.50 10.28 13.07
CA GLN A 252 -1.88 9.77 13.08
C GLN A 252 -2.04 8.41 12.37
N TYR A 253 -1.16 8.10 11.42
CA TYR A 253 -1.11 6.85 10.67
C TYR A 253 -0.13 5.83 11.29
N GLN A 254 0.57 6.24 12.36
CA GLN A 254 1.54 5.43 13.08
C GLN A 254 0.91 4.75 14.30
N ARG A 255 1.25 3.49 14.50
CA ARG A 255 0.93 2.77 15.72
C ARG A 255 1.84 3.24 16.86
N SER A 256 1.24 3.76 17.91
CA SER A 256 1.93 3.93 19.18
C SER A 256 2.26 2.57 19.79
N SER A 257 3.48 2.40 20.30
CA SER A 257 3.91 1.23 21.06
C SER A 257 3.04 0.97 22.29
N ASN A 258 2.38 2.01 22.80
CA ASN A 258 1.53 1.97 24.00
C ASN A 258 0.04 1.94 23.65
N SER A 259 -0.32 1.88 22.36
CA SER A 259 -1.70 1.86 21.91
C SER A 259 -2.24 0.43 21.88
N ASN A 260 -3.25 0.17 22.71
CA ASN A 260 -4.07 -1.05 22.65
C ASN A 260 -5.01 -1.11 21.42
N LYS A 261 -4.99 -0.10 20.54
CA LYS A 261 -5.79 -0.10 19.31
C LYS A 261 -5.32 -1.24 18.39
N LYS A 262 -6.27 -2.09 17.97
CA LYS A 262 -6.05 -3.10 16.93
C LYS A 262 -5.66 -2.41 15.62
N ILE A 263 -4.84 -3.06 14.78
CA ILE A 263 -4.37 -2.53 13.47
C ILE A 263 -5.53 -2.00 12.62
N LYS A 264 -6.66 -2.71 12.62
CA LYS A 264 -7.89 -2.33 11.91
C LYS A 264 -8.51 -0.99 12.34
N ASN A 265 -8.01 -0.36 13.40
CA ASN A 265 -8.51 0.91 13.92
C ASN A 265 -7.55 2.09 13.66
N ILE A 266 -6.42 1.87 12.97
CA ILE A 266 -5.49 2.95 12.59
C ILE A 266 -5.93 3.47 11.21
N PRO A 267 -6.09 4.79 11.02
CA PRO A 267 -6.32 5.34 9.69
C PRO A 267 -5.25 4.87 8.73
N VAL A 268 -5.63 4.49 7.51
CA VAL A 268 -4.70 3.99 6.51
C VAL A 268 -4.47 5.09 5.48
N ILE A 269 -3.21 5.35 5.13
CA ILE A 269 -2.87 6.33 4.07
C ILE A 269 -3.45 5.90 2.73
N CYS A 270 -3.46 4.59 2.43
CA CYS A 270 -4.07 4.00 1.25
C CYS A 270 -4.33 2.50 1.45
N GLU A 271 -5.42 1.99 0.88
CA GLU A 271 -5.76 0.58 0.77
C GLU A 271 -5.20 0.00 -0.53
N GLY A 272 -4.71 -1.25 -0.52
CA GLY A 272 -4.41 -1.99 -1.76
C GLY A 272 -3.27 -1.45 -2.65
N HIS A 273 -2.70 -0.28 -2.36
CA HIS A 273 -1.68 0.35 -3.20
C HIS A 273 -0.36 -0.43 -3.22
N THR A 274 0.01 -0.96 -4.39
CA THR A 274 1.13 -1.89 -4.49
C THR A 274 2.47 -1.28 -4.08
N LEU A 275 2.75 0.00 -4.39
CA LEU A 275 4.02 0.67 -4.04
C LEU A 275 4.10 1.19 -2.59
N LEU A 276 3.01 1.71 -2.03
CA LEU A 276 3.01 2.38 -0.73
C LEU A 276 2.79 1.44 0.46
N ASN A 277 2.03 0.34 0.30
CA ASN A 277 1.61 -0.51 1.41
C ASN A 277 2.74 -1.06 2.29
N ASN A 278 2.38 -1.58 3.47
CA ASN A 278 3.26 -2.05 4.57
C ASN A 278 4.45 -2.94 4.18
N THR A 279 4.47 -3.54 3.00
CA THR A 279 5.60 -4.33 2.49
C THR A 279 6.68 -3.49 1.79
N LYS A 280 6.40 -2.24 1.40
CA LYS A 280 7.24 -1.40 0.55
C LYS A 280 7.56 -0.05 1.20
N LEU A 281 7.10 1.08 0.66
CA LEU A 281 7.59 2.41 1.08
C LEU A 281 7.13 2.84 2.49
N LEU A 282 5.89 2.56 2.88
CA LEU A 282 5.39 2.90 4.22
C LEU A 282 5.77 1.88 5.30
N LYS A 283 6.62 0.88 4.99
CA LYS A 283 7.02 -0.16 5.95
C LYS A 283 7.59 0.39 7.24
N LYS A 284 8.37 1.49 7.18
CA LYS A 284 8.94 2.12 8.39
C LYS A 284 7.90 2.76 9.29
N LEU A 285 6.74 3.17 8.77
CA LEU A 285 5.70 3.84 9.54
C LEU A 285 5.25 2.99 10.73
N ASN A 286 5.09 1.68 10.52
CA ASN A 286 4.62 0.73 11.54
C ASN A 286 5.60 -0.42 11.82
N GLY A 287 6.76 -0.46 11.15
CA GLY A 287 7.69 -1.59 11.21
C GLY A 287 8.15 -1.96 12.61
N SER A 288 8.56 -0.98 13.44
CA SER A 288 9.04 -1.24 14.80
C SER A 288 7.95 -1.85 15.70
N ALA A 289 6.72 -1.31 15.64
CA ALA A 289 5.60 -1.82 16.43
C ALA A 289 5.13 -3.21 15.95
N LEU A 290 5.11 -3.44 14.63
CA LEU A 290 4.79 -4.76 14.05
C LEU A 290 5.85 -5.80 14.39
N ASN A 291 7.13 -5.43 14.37
CA ASN A 291 8.22 -6.31 14.79
C ASN A 291 8.11 -6.65 16.27
N ALA A 292 7.79 -5.69 17.14
CA ALA A 292 7.59 -5.94 18.57
C ALA A 292 6.41 -6.90 18.80
N GLU A 293 5.27 -6.70 18.14
CA GLU A 293 4.13 -7.63 18.24
C GLU A 293 4.49 -9.02 17.70
N GLY A 294 5.17 -9.09 16.55
CA GLY A 294 5.63 -10.35 15.97
C GLY A 294 6.56 -11.12 16.92
N ASN A 295 7.48 -10.39 17.57
CA ASN A 295 8.37 -10.96 18.59
C ASN A 295 7.62 -11.39 19.84
N LEU A 296 6.63 -10.63 20.32
CA LEU A 296 5.79 -11.01 21.45
C LEU A 296 4.98 -12.28 21.15
N LYS A 297 4.34 -12.38 19.99
CA LYS A 297 3.64 -13.61 19.56
C LYS A 297 4.59 -14.79 19.48
N LYS A 298 5.77 -14.59 18.90
CA LYS A 298 6.82 -15.63 18.84
C LYS A 298 7.24 -16.08 20.25
N ASN A 299 7.44 -15.14 21.17
CA ASN A 299 7.80 -15.45 22.55
C ASN A 299 6.69 -16.24 23.26
N HIS A 300 5.42 -15.83 23.13
CA HIS A 300 4.30 -16.57 23.72
C HIS A 300 4.20 -18.01 23.21
N ASN A 301 4.41 -18.25 21.91
CA ASN A 301 4.38 -19.61 21.37
C ASN A 301 5.55 -20.46 21.94
N PHE A 302 6.73 -19.86 22.11
CA PHE A 302 7.85 -20.55 22.74
C PHE A 302 7.68 -20.75 24.25
N GLU A 303 7.01 -19.83 24.94
CA GLU A 303 6.63 -19.97 26.35
C GLU A 303 5.62 -21.10 26.54
N ALA A 304 4.67 -21.29 25.62
CA ALA A 304 3.75 -22.42 25.66
C ALA A 304 4.48 -23.76 25.60
N ILE A 305 5.48 -23.89 24.71
CA ILE A 305 6.35 -25.08 24.63
C ILE A 305 7.16 -25.24 25.92
N ASP A 306 7.77 -24.17 26.43
CA ASP A 306 8.57 -24.21 27.67
C ASP A 306 7.72 -24.63 28.87
N ASN A 307 6.48 -24.14 28.97
CA ASN A 307 5.52 -24.52 30.01
C ASN A 307 5.15 -25.99 29.91
N LYS A 308 4.94 -26.52 28.69
CA LYS A 308 4.68 -27.96 28.51
C LYS A 308 5.87 -28.81 28.94
N ILE A 309 7.08 -28.40 28.58
CA ILE A 309 8.31 -29.08 29.02
C ILE A 309 8.40 -29.05 30.56
N LEU A 310 8.15 -27.89 31.19
CA LEU A 310 8.16 -27.77 32.65
C LEU A 310 7.12 -28.67 33.33
N GLU A 311 5.91 -28.77 32.78
CA GLU A 311 4.87 -29.70 33.26
C GLU A 311 5.36 -31.14 33.24
N LEU A 312 5.99 -31.58 32.14
CA LEU A 312 6.53 -32.93 32.01
C LEU A 312 7.72 -33.17 32.96
N LEU A 313 8.60 -32.19 33.13
CA LEU A 313 9.76 -32.29 34.03
C LEU A 313 9.37 -32.41 35.51
N LYS A 314 8.19 -31.91 35.90
CA LYS A 314 7.68 -31.98 37.28
C LYS A 314 7.02 -33.32 37.63
N GLN A 315 6.89 -34.24 36.68
CA GLN A 315 6.31 -35.56 36.94
C GLN A 315 7.14 -36.33 37.99
N ASP A 316 6.45 -37.03 38.91
CA ASP A 316 7.11 -37.84 39.95
C ASP A 316 8.03 -38.92 39.39
N LYS A 317 7.77 -39.37 38.17
CA LYS A 317 8.62 -40.34 37.47
C LYS A 317 10.06 -39.84 37.26
N PHE A 318 10.33 -38.53 37.36
CA PHE A 318 11.68 -37.98 37.22
C PHE A 318 12.32 -37.57 38.54
N LYS A 319 11.57 -37.69 39.65
CA LYS A 319 12.00 -37.22 40.95
C LYS A 319 13.25 -37.97 41.42
N ASN A 320 14.31 -37.24 41.78
CA ASN A 320 15.54 -37.78 42.38
C ASN A 320 16.09 -38.96 41.56
N LYS A 321 16.18 -38.81 40.23
CA LYS A 321 16.64 -39.90 39.35
C LYS A 321 18.00 -39.68 38.73
N PHE A 322 18.49 -38.44 38.71
CA PHE A 322 19.67 -38.09 37.90
C PHE A 322 20.83 -37.61 38.77
N LYS A 323 22.06 -37.91 38.34
CA LYS A 323 23.30 -37.49 39.04
C LYS A 323 23.74 -36.06 38.70
N SER A 324 23.29 -35.52 37.58
CA SER A 324 23.65 -34.17 37.13
C SER A 324 22.56 -33.59 36.21
N LYS A 325 22.54 -32.25 36.08
CA LYS A 325 21.60 -31.53 35.22
C LYS A 325 21.71 -31.95 33.75
N ASN A 326 22.94 -32.18 33.27
CA ASN A 326 23.17 -32.57 31.88
C ASN A 326 22.64 -33.98 31.62
N ALA A 327 22.90 -34.92 32.53
CA ALA A 327 22.39 -36.29 32.42
C ALA A 327 20.85 -36.34 32.51
N ALA A 328 20.24 -35.47 33.31
CA ALA A 328 18.79 -35.30 33.34
C ALA A 328 18.27 -34.76 32.01
N ALA A 329 18.89 -33.70 31.47
CA ALA A 329 18.44 -33.05 30.25
C ALA A 329 18.46 -33.97 29.02
N GLU A 330 19.51 -34.79 28.84
CA GLU A 330 19.60 -35.74 27.73
C GLU A 330 18.57 -36.87 27.86
N LYS A 331 18.54 -37.56 29.00
CA LYS A 331 17.65 -38.71 29.19
C LYS A 331 16.18 -38.33 29.16
N ILE A 332 15.82 -37.20 29.78
CA ILE A 332 14.43 -36.75 29.80
C ILE A 332 14.01 -36.27 28.40
N ALA A 333 14.91 -35.64 27.63
CA ALA A 333 14.60 -35.22 26.27
C ALA A 333 14.13 -36.40 25.40
N ASP A 334 14.85 -37.53 25.45
CA ASP A 334 14.48 -38.73 24.70
C ASP A 334 13.09 -39.26 25.14
N GLU A 335 12.81 -39.26 26.44
CA GLU A 335 11.55 -39.76 26.98
C GLU A 335 10.34 -38.89 26.63
N ILE A 336 10.50 -37.57 26.57
CA ILE A 336 9.37 -36.62 26.35
C ILE A 336 9.26 -36.13 24.90
N ALA A 337 10.20 -36.48 24.02
CA ALA A 337 10.29 -35.97 22.66
C ALA A 337 8.96 -36.11 21.89
N LYS A 338 8.34 -37.29 21.97
CA LYS A 338 7.07 -37.58 21.30
C LYS A 338 5.90 -36.75 21.86
N ASP A 339 5.85 -36.57 23.17
CA ASP A 339 4.80 -35.76 23.82
C ASP A 339 4.91 -34.28 23.42
N ILE A 340 6.15 -33.78 23.35
CA ILE A 340 6.42 -32.41 22.90
C ILE A 340 6.13 -32.23 21.41
N GLU A 341 6.44 -33.22 20.57
CA GLU A 341 6.11 -33.19 19.14
C GLU A 341 4.60 -33.12 18.90
N VAL A 342 3.82 -33.99 19.56
CA VAL A 342 2.35 -33.97 19.49
C VAL A 342 1.78 -32.65 20.02
N PHE A 343 2.33 -32.14 21.12
CA PHE A 343 1.93 -30.83 21.65
C PHE A 343 2.17 -29.71 20.62
N MET A 344 3.36 -29.66 20.00
CA MET A 344 3.70 -28.65 19.00
C MET A 344 2.83 -28.77 17.74
N GLU A 345 2.46 -29.96 17.30
CA GLU A 345 1.53 -30.16 16.19
C GLU A 345 0.14 -29.58 16.49
N ASN A 346 -0.40 -29.90 17.66
CA ASN A 346 -1.70 -29.41 18.09
C ASN A 346 -1.70 -27.89 18.31
N ASP A 347 -0.65 -27.35 18.94
CA ASP A 347 -0.48 -25.91 19.17
C ASP A 347 -0.42 -25.14 17.85
N ARG A 348 0.38 -25.62 16.89
CA ARG A 348 0.47 -25.02 15.54
C ARG A 348 -0.86 -25.02 14.80
N ALA A 349 -1.61 -26.12 14.87
CA ALA A 349 -2.92 -26.24 14.22
C ALA A 349 -3.97 -25.32 14.86
N ASN A 350 -4.04 -25.30 16.19
CA ASN A 350 -5.02 -24.52 16.94
C ASN A 350 -4.74 -23.01 16.88
N ASN A 351 -3.46 -22.61 16.85
CA ASN A 351 -3.05 -21.21 16.91
C ASN A 351 -2.53 -20.65 15.57
N ASN A 352 -2.61 -21.44 14.49
CA ASN A 352 -2.24 -21.06 13.12
C ASN A 352 -0.86 -20.38 13.00
N HIS A 353 0.19 -21.08 13.44
CA HIS A 353 1.58 -20.64 13.29
C HIS A 353 2.52 -21.78 12.92
N ASN A 354 3.71 -21.43 12.41
CA ASN A 354 4.75 -22.39 12.02
C ASN A 354 5.96 -22.39 12.95
N GLN A 355 5.88 -21.80 14.15
CA GLN A 355 6.95 -21.87 15.15
C GLN A 355 7.06 -23.29 15.73
N TYR A 356 8.27 -23.82 15.89
CA TYR A 356 8.56 -25.10 16.53
C TYR A 356 10.01 -25.12 17.06
N ILE A 357 10.30 -26.05 17.98
CA ILE A 357 11.68 -26.41 18.33
C ILE A 357 12.05 -27.69 17.59
N LYS A 358 13.26 -27.77 17.05
CA LYS A 358 13.77 -29.06 16.57
C LYS A 358 14.06 -29.95 17.76
N LEU A 359 13.67 -31.22 17.70
CA LEU A 359 13.83 -32.18 18.80
C LEU A 359 15.29 -32.37 19.22
N GLU A 360 16.24 -32.24 18.28
CA GLU A 360 17.69 -32.22 18.58
C GLU A 360 18.11 -31.14 19.59
N ASN A 361 17.34 -30.06 19.70
CA ASN A 361 17.61 -28.96 20.63
C ASN A 361 16.87 -29.10 21.98
N LEU A 362 16.07 -30.16 22.15
CA LEU A 362 15.29 -30.39 23.37
C LEU A 362 16.18 -30.57 24.62
N PRO A 363 17.32 -31.30 24.60
CA PRO A 363 18.21 -31.38 25.75
C PRO A 363 18.73 -30.00 26.20
N ALA A 364 19.21 -29.20 25.25
CA ALA A 364 19.72 -27.85 25.54
C ALA A 364 18.63 -26.94 26.13
N ARG A 365 17.39 -27.08 25.65
CA ARG A 365 16.23 -26.34 26.15
C ARG A 365 15.85 -26.76 27.57
N ILE A 366 15.81 -28.07 27.85
CA ILE A 366 15.56 -28.62 29.19
C ILE A 366 16.62 -28.13 30.17
N LEU A 367 17.90 -28.21 29.81
CA LEU A 367 19.00 -27.74 30.66
C LEU A 367 18.84 -26.26 31.03
N LYS A 368 18.43 -25.44 30.07
CA LYS A 368 18.13 -24.01 30.30
C LYS A 368 16.97 -23.82 31.29
N LEU A 369 15.92 -24.63 31.18
CA LEU A 369 14.77 -24.59 32.10
C LEU A 369 15.15 -25.05 33.52
N ILE A 370 15.95 -26.11 33.66
CA ILE A 370 16.49 -26.55 34.97
C ILE A 370 17.31 -25.44 35.62
N ASN A 371 18.18 -24.77 34.84
CA ASN A 371 19.00 -23.68 35.37
C ASN A 371 18.21 -22.44 35.79
N LYS A 372 17.06 -22.19 35.16
CA LYS A 372 16.16 -21.08 35.52
C LYS A 372 15.26 -21.39 36.71
N ASN A 373 15.06 -22.66 37.07
CA ASN A 373 14.11 -23.09 38.09
C ASN A 373 14.82 -23.94 39.17
N PRO A 374 15.27 -23.34 40.29
CA PRO A 374 16.00 -24.04 41.35
C PRO A 374 15.24 -25.24 41.93
N GLU A 375 13.92 -25.11 42.12
CA GLU A 375 13.05 -26.19 42.60
C GLU A 375 13.04 -27.40 41.66
N LEU A 376 13.12 -27.15 40.34
CA LEU A 376 13.18 -28.22 39.33
C LEU A 376 14.51 -28.99 39.44
N ASN A 377 15.59 -28.28 39.76
CA ASN A 377 16.88 -28.92 40.01
C ASN A 377 16.82 -29.82 41.25
N GLU A 378 16.21 -29.35 42.34
CA GLU A 378 16.04 -30.17 43.55
C GLU A 378 15.11 -31.36 43.33
N HIS A 379 14.09 -31.21 42.48
CA HIS A 379 13.20 -32.32 42.11
C HIS A 379 13.93 -33.40 41.33
N LEU A 380 14.81 -33.05 40.39
CA LEU A 380 15.38 -34.00 39.43
C LEU A 380 16.67 -34.68 39.91
N ILE A 381 17.49 -33.99 40.69
CA ILE A 381 18.85 -34.42 41.02
C ILE A 381 18.90 -35.13 42.36
N ASN A 382 19.48 -36.34 42.36
CA ASN A 382 19.84 -37.04 43.59
C ASN A 382 20.93 -36.26 44.33
N LYS A 383 20.56 -35.74 45.51
CA LYS A 383 21.52 -35.18 46.47
C LYS A 383 22.30 -36.29 47.17
#